data_AF-A0A0L6VTR8-F1
#
_entry.id   AF-A0A0L6VTR8-F1
#
_cell.length_a   1.000
_cell.length_b   1.000
_cell.length_c   1.000
_cell.angle_alpha   90.00
_cell.angle_beta   90.00
_cell.angle_gamma   90.00
#
_symmetry.space_group_name_H-M   'P 1'
#
loop_
_entity.id
_entity.type
_entity.pdbx_description
1 polymer ?
#
loop_
_entity_poly.entity_id
_entity_poly.type
_entity_poly.pdbx_seq_one_letter_code
_entity_poly.pdbx_strand_id
1 'polypeptide(L)'
;TRGSFHSRHSKASKPFEEIHLDIVGHITPSSCQGHQYFLTIVDSCTRFCSAIPLKNKSEVGNSLTQALDFEARRIGYYPTVLHSDRGTEFINHTLTLNQIPAHKSKKSPFELFKNCSLPLNYFKPIGLKVSYLYLPDNFNSKLAQIGGLGTLVGYNEELRSYRVATETGK
;
A
#
# COMPACT_ATOMS: atom_id res chain seq x y z
N THR A 1 -35.15 5.91 -8.53
CA THR A 1 -35.16 4.68 -7.71
C THR A 1 -33.73 4.24 -7.49
N ARG A 2 -33.18 4.38 -6.28
CA ARG A 2 -31.79 3.97 -5.96
C ARG A 2 -31.70 2.44 -6.16
N GLY A 3 -30.93 2.01 -7.14
CA GLY A 3 -30.67 0.59 -7.38
C GLY A 3 -29.99 -0.02 -6.16
N SER A 4 -30.59 -1.07 -5.59
CA SER A 4 -29.97 -1.82 -4.51
C SER A 4 -28.79 -2.60 -5.06
N PHE A 5 -27.57 -2.25 -4.66
CA PHE A 5 -26.41 -3.10 -4.90
C PHE A 5 -26.63 -4.43 -4.15
N HIS A 6 -26.77 -5.53 -4.89
CA HIS A 6 -26.78 -6.88 -4.32
C HIS A 6 -25.35 -7.27 -3.93
N SER A 7 -24.75 -6.59 -2.95
CA SER A 7 -23.55 -7.11 -2.32
C SER A 7 -23.98 -8.18 -1.31
N ARG A 8 -23.65 -9.44 -1.61
CA ARG A 8 -23.66 -10.49 -0.58
C ARG A 8 -22.52 -10.18 0.40
N HIS A 9 -22.76 -9.30 1.36
CA HIS A 9 -21.87 -9.15 2.50
C HIS A 9 -22.09 -10.37 3.40
N SER A 10 -21.23 -11.38 3.28
CA SER A 10 -21.06 -12.34 4.36
C SER A 10 -20.52 -11.57 5.57
N LYS A 11 -21.31 -11.49 6.64
CA LYS A 11 -20.87 -10.83 7.88
C LYS A 11 -19.56 -11.47 8.35
N ALA A 12 -18.60 -10.65 8.76
CA ALA A 12 -17.35 -11.12 9.36
C ALA A 12 -17.64 -12.13 10.48
N SER A 13 -16.94 -13.25 10.42
CA SER A 13 -17.15 -14.38 11.33
C SER A 13 -16.27 -14.27 12.58
N LYS A 14 -15.21 -13.45 12.52
CA LYS A 14 -14.29 -13.22 13.64
C LYS A 14 -14.11 -11.72 13.91
N PRO A 15 -13.90 -11.32 15.18
CA PRO A 15 -13.49 -9.97 15.52
C PRO A 15 -12.25 -9.57 14.73
N PHE A 16 -12.16 -8.31 14.32
CA PHE A 16 -10.99 -7.74 13.66
C PHE A 16 -10.66 -8.41 12.32
N GLU A 17 -11.63 -9.07 11.68
CA GLU A 17 -11.48 -9.69 10.35
C GLU A 17 -11.77 -8.69 9.22
N GLU A 18 -12.83 -7.90 9.37
CA GLU A 18 -13.31 -6.91 8.41
C GLU A 18 -13.57 -5.59 9.15
N ILE A 19 -12.87 -4.55 8.74
CA ILE A 19 -12.90 -3.23 9.38
C ILE A 19 -13.38 -2.20 8.36
N HIS A 20 -14.33 -1.36 8.77
CA HIS A 20 -14.76 -0.19 8.02
C HIS A 20 -14.09 1.07 8.58
N LEU A 21 -13.55 1.88 7.68
CA LEU A 21 -12.81 3.10 7.95
C LEU A 21 -13.54 4.27 7.30
N ASP A 22 -13.71 5.35 8.05
CA ASP A 22 -14.30 6.59 7.54
C ASP A 22 -13.68 7.81 8.23
N ILE A 23 -13.63 8.96 7.55
CA ILE A 23 -13.16 10.22 8.12
C ILE A 23 -14.32 11.19 8.26
N VAL A 24 -14.55 11.62 9.49
CA VAL A 24 -15.53 12.65 9.81
C VAL A 24 -14.83 13.99 9.95
N GLY A 25 -15.26 14.98 9.18
CA GLY A 25 -14.81 16.38 9.28
C GLY A 25 -14.77 17.07 7.91
N HIS A 26 -14.38 18.34 7.83
CA HIS A 26 -13.81 19.20 8.87
C HIS A 26 -14.84 19.66 9.93
N ILE A 27 -14.44 19.69 11.20
CA ILE A 27 -15.29 20.11 12.33
C ILE A 27 -14.85 21.49 12.82
N THR A 28 -15.82 22.41 12.96
CA THR A 28 -15.61 23.76 13.48
C THR A 28 -16.58 24.04 14.63
N PRO A 29 -16.11 24.61 15.77
CA PRO A 29 -14.71 24.97 16.07
C PRO A 29 -13.84 23.73 16.29
N SER A 30 -12.52 23.88 16.14
CA SER A 30 -11.58 22.82 16.49
C SER A 30 -11.58 22.56 18.00
N SER A 31 -11.18 21.35 18.40
CA SER A 31 -10.99 21.02 19.82
C SER A 31 -9.90 21.87 20.47
N CYS A 32 -9.82 21.88 21.81
CA CYS A 32 -8.77 22.60 22.56
C CYS A 32 -7.34 22.24 22.13
N GLN A 33 -7.14 21.04 21.56
CA GLN A 33 -5.85 20.55 21.08
C GLN A 33 -5.66 20.69 19.57
N GLY A 34 -6.61 21.32 18.86
CA GLY A 34 -6.55 21.58 17.43
C GLY A 34 -7.01 20.41 16.54
N HIS A 35 -7.60 19.35 17.10
CA HIS A 35 -8.23 18.30 16.29
C HIS A 35 -9.49 18.82 15.62
N GLN A 36 -9.65 18.47 14.34
CA GLN A 36 -10.68 18.96 13.43
C GLN A 36 -11.24 17.83 12.54
N TYR A 37 -10.77 16.59 12.72
CA TYR A 37 -11.27 15.38 12.08
C TYR A 37 -11.33 14.22 13.08
N PHE A 38 -12.13 13.19 12.76
CA PHE A 38 -12.07 11.88 13.40
C PHE A 38 -11.87 10.80 12.35
N LEU A 39 -10.92 9.90 12.56
CA LEU A 39 -10.85 8.62 11.87
C LEU A 39 -11.69 7.61 12.67
N THR A 40 -12.76 7.10 12.06
CA THR A 40 -13.57 6.05 12.64
C THR A 40 -13.12 4.69 12.15
N ILE A 41 -13.07 3.72 13.07
CA ILE A 41 -12.67 2.33 12.82
C ILE A 41 -13.76 1.45 13.41
N VAL A 42 -14.52 0.78 12.53
CA VAL A 42 -15.68 -0.03 12.90
C VAL A 42 -15.43 -1.49 12.56
N ASP A 43 -15.46 -2.36 13.57
CA ASP A 43 -15.36 -3.80 13.36
C ASP A 43 -16.72 -4.39 12.92
N SER A 44 -16.73 -5.07 11.78
CA SER A 44 -17.95 -5.65 11.18
C SER A 44 -18.55 -6.77 12.04
N CYS A 45 -17.71 -7.54 12.73
CA CYS A 45 -18.12 -8.70 13.52
C CYS A 45 -18.75 -8.29 14.86
N THR A 46 -18.01 -7.54 15.68
CA THR A 46 -18.37 -7.15 17.05
C THR A 46 -19.21 -5.88 17.11
N ARG A 47 -19.26 -5.09 16.03
CA ARG A 47 -19.81 -3.72 16.00
C ARG A 47 -19.09 -2.73 16.91
N PHE A 48 -17.89 -3.09 17.41
CA PHE A 48 -17.06 -2.16 18.14
C PHE A 48 -16.63 -1.00 17.24
N CYS A 49 -16.75 0.22 17.73
CA CYS A 49 -16.40 1.44 17.03
C CYS A 49 -15.36 2.22 17.85
N SER A 50 -14.25 2.56 17.22
CA SER A 50 -13.23 3.45 17.76
C SER A 50 -13.14 4.72 16.92
N ALA A 51 -12.92 5.86 17.58
CA ALA A 51 -12.74 7.15 16.92
C ALA A 51 -11.41 7.76 17.35
N ILE A 52 -10.51 8.00 16.39
CA ILE A 52 -9.20 8.60 16.62
C ILE A 52 -9.26 10.07 16.19
N PRO A 53 -9.09 11.03 17.10
CA PRO A 53 -9.07 12.45 16.74
C PRO A 53 -7.80 12.79 15.96
N LEU A 54 -7.95 13.60 14.89
CA LEU A 54 -6.86 14.00 14.00
C LEU A 54 -6.86 15.51 13.79
N LYS A 55 -5.66 16.09 13.67
CA LYS A 55 -5.49 17.51 13.31
C LYS A 55 -5.54 17.69 11.80
N ASN A 56 -4.97 16.75 11.05
CA ASN A 56 -4.91 16.83 9.59
C ASN A 56 -5.23 15.48 8.96
N LYS A 57 -5.80 15.49 7.74
CA LYS A 57 -6.03 14.26 6.96
C LYS A 57 -4.73 13.52 6.60
N SER A 58 -3.57 14.18 6.62
CA SER A 58 -2.27 13.56 6.41
C SER A 58 -1.83 12.63 7.56
N GLU A 59 -2.45 12.74 8.74
CA GLU A 59 -2.12 11.92 9.91
C GLU A 59 -2.81 10.53 9.88
N VAL A 60 -3.72 10.31 8.92
CA VAL A 60 -4.56 9.11 8.81
C VAL A 60 -3.70 7.86 8.66
N GLY A 61 -2.71 7.86 7.77
CA GLY A 61 -1.87 6.69 7.52
C GLY A 61 -1.13 6.21 8.77
N ASN A 62 -0.48 7.14 9.47
CA ASN A 62 0.27 6.83 10.69
C ASN A 62 -0.65 6.36 11.82
N SER A 63 -1.75 7.08 12.04
CA SER A 63 -2.70 6.78 13.12
C SER A 63 -3.41 5.44 12.89
N LEU A 64 -3.79 5.15 11.64
CA LEU A 64 -4.38 3.88 11.26
C LEU A 64 -3.39 2.73 11.45
N THR A 65 -2.16 2.87 10.98
CA THR A 65 -1.12 1.83 11.11
C THR A 65 -0.86 1.49 12.57
N GLN A 66 -0.71 2.52 13.43
CA GLN A 66 -0.51 2.32 14.86
C GLN A 66 -1.70 1.63 15.53
N ALA A 67 -2.93 2.04 15.18
CA ALA A 67 -4.14 1.41 15.73
C ALA A 67 -4.25 -0.06 15.30
N LEU A 68 -4.01 -0.36 14.02
CA LEU A 68 -4.04 -1.72 13.51
C LEU A 68 -2.96 -2.61 14.13
N ASP A 69 -1.73 -2.11 14.29
CA ASP A 69 -0.63 -2.84 14.94
C ASP A 69 -0.92 -3.14 16.40
N PHE A 70 -1.47 -2.16 17.13
CA PHE A 70 -1.82 -2.33 18.54
C PHE A 70 -2.88 -3.42 18.72
N GLU A 71 -3.93 -3.37 17.90
CA GLU A 71 -5.01 -4.35 17.92
C GLU A 71 -4.54 -5.74 17.43
N ALA A 72 -3.73 -5.79 16.39
CA ALA A 72 -3.17 -7.05 15.87
C ALA A 72 -2.28 -7.74 16.90
N ARG A 73 -1.47 -7.00 17.68
CA ARG A 73 -0.67 -7.57 18.78
C ARG A 73 -1.54 -8.10 19.90
N ARG A 74 -2.66 -7.44 20.20
CA ARG A 74 -3.59 -7.85 21.26
C ARG A 74 -4.38 -9.10 20.88
N ILE A 75 -4.83 -9.18 19.62
CA ILE A 75 -5.71 -10.24 19.11
C ILE A 75 -4.93 -11.42 18.52
N GLY A 76 -3.69 -11.18 18.04
CA GLY A 76 -2.80 -12.18 17.46
C GLY A 76 -2.91 -12.34 15.94
N TYR A 77 -3.64 -11.46 15.25
CA TYR A 77 -3.72 -11.43 13.79
C TYR A 77 -4.13 -10.05 13.26
N TYR A 78 -3.82 -9.79 12.00
CA TYR A 78 -4.23 -8.58 11.27
C TYR A 78 -5.58 -8.75 10.58
N PRO A 79 -6.31 -7.65 10.30
CA PRO A 79 -7.54 -7.73 9.55
C PRO A 79 -7.29 -8.24 8.13
N THR A 80 -8.25 -9.00 7.64
CA THR A 80 -8.21 -9.55 6.27
C THR A 80 -8.75 -8.54 5.27
N VAL A 81 -9.72 -7.71 5.70
CA VAL A 81 -10.39 -6.74 4.84
C VAL A 81 -10.45 -5.37 5.52
N LEU A 82 -10.00 -4.35 4.81
CA LEU A 82 -10.19 -2.94 5.18
C LEU A 82 -11.11 -2.29 4.13
N HIS A 83 -12.23 -1.76 4.57
CA HIS A 83 -13.17 -1.01 3.74
C HIS A 83 -13.03 0.48 4.04
N SER A 84 -12.67 1.27 3.03
CA SER A 84 -12.75 2.74 3.08
C SER A 84 -13.56 3.25 1.89
N ASP A 85 -13.96 4.52 1.96
CA ASP A 85 -14.61 5.25 0.87
C ASP A 85 -13.67 5.58 -0.31
N ARG A 86 -12.41 5.12 -0.25
CA ARG A 86 -11.34 5.40 -1.22
C ARG A 86 -11.01 6.90 -1.34
N GLY A 87 -11.16 7.66 -0.26
CA GLY A 87 -10.55 8.99 -0.15
C GLY A 87 -9.05 8.97 -0.47
N THR A 88 -8.50 10.08 -0.95
CA THR A 88 -7.07 10.19 -1.33
C THR A 88 -6.15 9.96 -0.14
N GLU A 89 -6.62 10.33 1.06
CA GLU A 89 -6.02 10.01 2.36
C GLU A 89 -5.82 8.50 2.56
N PHE A 90 -6.74 7.65 2.08
CA PHE A 90 -6.64 6.22 2.25
C PHE A 90 -5.87 5.58 1.12
N ILE A 91 -6.05 6.03 -0.14
CA ILE A 91 -5.37 5.41 -1.29
C ILE A 91 -3.85 5.47 -1.15
N ASN A 92 -3.30 6.61 -0.73
CA ASN A 92 -1.84 6.77 -0.61
C ASN A 92 -1.24 5.91 0.50
N HIS A 93 -1.99 5.59 1.56
CA HIS A 93 -1.51 4.82 2.70
C HIS A 93 -1.93 3.33 2.67
N THR A 94 -3.00 2.98 1.97
CA THR A 94 -3.45 1.58 1.82
C THR A 94 -2.46 0.78 0.97
N LEU A 95 -1.76 1.44 0.03
CA LEU A 95 -0.69 0.82 -0.76
C LEU A 95 0.51 0.37 0.11
N THR A 96 0.75 0.98 1.27
CA THR A 96 1.77 0.51 2.22
C THR A 96 1.26 -0.60 3.13
N LEU A 97 -0.04 -0.66 3.45
CA LEU A 97 -0.64 -1.73 4.26
C LEU A 97 -0.81 -3.05 3.49
N ASN A 98 -0.96 -3.00 2.15
CA ASN A 98 -0.90 -4.17 1.28
C ASN A 98 0.48 -4.88 1.29
N GLN A 99 1.47 -4.34 2.01
CA GLN A 99 2.75 -4.99 2.28
C GLN A 99 2.74 -5.86 3.54
N ILE A 100 1.67 -5.86 4.34
CA ILE A 100 1.48 -6.80 5.44
C ILE A 100 0.95 -8.10 4.81
N PRO A 101 1.78 -9.15 4.68
CA PRO A 101 1.30 -10.40 4.10
C PRO A 101 0.23 -10.94 5.05
N ALA A 102 -0.94 -11.27 4.52
CA ALA A 102 -1.86 -12.13 5.26
C ALA A 102 -1.06 -13.35 5.71
N HIS A 103 -0.99 -13.60 7.02
CA HIS A 103 -0.07 -14.52 7.73
C HIS A 103 -0.01 -15.96 7.15
N LYS A 104 -0.84 -16.31 6.16
CA LYS A 104 -0.94 -17.63 5.53
C LYS A 104 -1.11 -17.62 4.01
N SER A 105 -0.95 -16.49 3.32
CA SER A 105 -1.04 -16.49 1.84
C SER A 105 0.20 -17.15 1.24
N LYS A 106 0.00 -18.24 0.49
CA LYS A 106 1.06 -18.85 -0.33
C LYS A 106 1.37 -18.03 -1.58
N LYS A 107 0.44 -17.14 -1.98
CA LYS A 107 0.60 -16.28 -3.15
C LYS A 107 1.24 -14.97 -2.75
N SER A 108 2.20 -14.52 -3.55
CA SER A 108 2.85 -13.22 -3.35
C SER A 108 1.85 -12.07 -3.61
N PRO A 109 2.04 -10.88 -3.00
CA PRO A 109 1.22 -9.71 -3.33
C PRO A 109 1.21 -9.43 -4.84
N PHE A 110 2.36 -9.60 -5.51
CA PHE A 110 2.48 -9.44 -6.95
C PHE A 110 1.52 -10.36 -7.73
N GLU A 111 1.48 -11.65 -7.37
CA GLU A 111 0.55 -12.62 -7.97
C GLU A 111 -0.91 -12.25 -7.76
N LEU A 112 -1.26 -11.71 -6.59
CA LEU A 112 -2.63 -11.29 -6.28
C LEU A 112 -3.04 -10.06 -7.12
N PHE A 113 -2.13 -9.11 -7.33
CA PHE A 113 -2.43 -7.90 -8.10
C PHE A 113 -2.40 -8.10 -9.60
N LYS A 114 -1.51 -8.96 -10.11
CA LYS A 114 -1.23 -9.10 -11.54
C LYS A 114 -1.71 -10.39 -12.17
N ASN A 115 -2.24 -11.32 -11.36
CA ASN A 115 -2.70 -12.63 -11.80
C ASN A 115 -1.60 -13.42 -12.57
N CYS A 116 -0.33 -13.10 -12.32
CA CYS A 116 0.84 -13.74 -12.92
C CYS A 116 1.89 -14.04 -11.85
N SER A 117 2.59 -15.17 -11.98
CA SER A 117 3.66 -15.55 -11.07
C SER A 117 5.02 -15.16 -11.64
N LEU A 118 5.84 -14.53 -10.80
CA LEU A 118 7.25 -14.32 -11.06
C LEU A 118 8.04 -14.99 -9.95
N PRO A 119 9.11 -15.74 -10.28
CA PRO A 119 9.92 -16.37 -9.26
C PRO A 119 10.58 -15.30 -8.38
N LEU A 120 10.60 -15.50 -7.06
CA LEU A 120 11.05 -14.48 -6.09
C LEU A 120 12.47 -13.97 -6.34
N ASN A 121 13.34 -14.82 -6.90
CA ASN A 121 14.71 -14.46 -7.29
C ASN A 121 14.78 -13.41 -8.42
N TYR A 122 13.68 -13.20 -9.13
CA TYR A 122 13.49 -12.18 -10.17
C TYR A 122 13.28 -10.79 -9.56
N PHE A 123 12.74 -10.66 -8.34
CA PHE A 123 12.70 -9.35 -7.70
C PHE A 123 14.07 -9.05 -7.08
N LYS A 124 14.63 -7.90 -7.45
CA LYS A 124 15.85 -7.37 -6.85
C LYS A 124 15.48 -6.19 -5.94
N PRO A 125 16.12 -6.03 -4.78
CA PRO A 125 15.85 -4.91 -3.88
C PRO A 125 16.00 -3.57 -4.61
N ILE A 126 15.01 -2.70 -4.46
CA ILE A 126 15.08 -1.32 -4.94
C ILE A 126 16.22 -0.61 -4.18
N GLY A 127 16.97 0.24 -4.87
CA GLY A 127 18.14 0.93 -4.34
C GLY A 127 19.47 0.19 -4.59
N LEU A 128 19.42 -1.02 -5.15
CA LEU A 128 20.64 -1.78 -5.47
C LEU A 128 21.46 -1.05 -6.55
N LYS A 129 22.76 -0.90 -6.32
CA LYS A 129 23.70 -0.43 -7.35
C LYS A 129 23.88 -1.52 -8.40
N VAL A 130 23.64 -1.16 -9.66
CA VAL A 130 23.68 -2.08 -10.80
C VAL A 130 24.51 -1.47 -11.92
N SER A 131 25.16 -2.32 -12.70
CA SER A 131 25.70 -1.94 -14.01
C SER A 131 24.65 -2.22 -15.08
N TYR A 132 24.45 -1.28 -16.00
CA TYR A 132 23.59 -1.45 -17.17
C TYR A 132 24.40 -1.27 -18.45
N LEU A 133 23.94 -1.91 -19.52
CA LEU A 133 24.52 -1.78 -20.86
C LEU A 133 23.57 -0.97 -21.73
N TYR A 134 24.12 -0.09 -22.56
CA TYR A 134 23.38 0.53 -23.66
C TYR A 134 23.93 -0.03 -24.97
N LEU A 135 23.03 -0.34 -25.91
CA LEU A 135 23.42 -0.78 -27.25
C LEU A 135 23.91 0.46 -28.01
N PRO A 136 25.19 0.52 -28.44
CA PRO A 136 25.67 1.66 -29.21
C PRO A 136 25.08 1.63 -30.63
N ASP A 137 24.67 2.80 -31.14
CA ASP A 137 24.15 2.93 -32.52
C ASP A 137 25.24 2.68 -33.59
N ASN A 138 26.52 2.82 -33.23
CA ASN A 138 27.66 2.65 -34.13
C ASN A 138 28.61 1.53 -33.66
N PHE A 139 28.67 0.44 -34.41
CA PHE A 139 29.46 -0.77 -34.13
C PHE A 139 30.99 -0.61 -34.29
N ASN A 140 31.48 0.57 -34.72
CA ASN A 140 32.87 0.76 -35.14
C ASN A 140 33.84 1.26 -34.06
N SER A 141 33.47 1.20 -32.78
CA SER A 141 34.34 1.61 -31.66
C SER A 141 34.56 0.46 -30.68
N LYS A 142 35.57 -0.38 -30.94
CA LYS A 142 35.93 -1.55 -30.10
C LYS A 142 36.21 -1.22 -28.63
N LEU A 143 36.46 0.06 -28.30
CA LEU A 143 36.83 0.54 -26.96
C LEU A 143 35.86 1.59 -26.40
N ALA A 144 34.71 1.83 -27.03
CA ALA A 144 33.75 2.76 -26.46
C ALA A 144 33.16 2.22 -25.15
N GLN A 145 32.86 3.13 -24.23
CA GLN A 145 32.04 2.80 -23.06
C GLN A 145 30.68 2.29 -23.57
N ILE A 146 30.28 1.10 -23.15
CA ILE A 146 29.03 0.41 -23.54
C ILE A 146 28.05 0.27 -22.37
N GLY A 147 28.34 0.94 -21.25
CA GLY A 147 27.55 0.80 -20.04
C GLY A 147 27.90 1.81 -18.95
N GLY A 148 27.02 1.88 -17.96
CA GLY A 148 27.15 2.78 -16.83
C GLY A 148 26.73 2.11 -15.53
N LEU A 149 27.00 2.80 -14.43
CA LEU A 149 26.45 2.45 -13.12
C LEU A 149 25.14 3.20 -12.92
N GLY A 150 24.21 2.56 -12.23
CA GLY A 150 22.94 3.17 -11.85
C GLY A 150 22.35 2.52 -10.61
N THR A 151 21.18 3.00 -10.24
CA THR A 151 20.42 2.51 -9.09
C THR A 151 19.15 1.85 -9.57
N LEU A 152 18.90 0.61 -9.16
CA LEU A 152 17.66 -0.06 -9.48
C LEU A 152 16.49 0.65 -8.80
N VAL A 153 15.56 1.22 -9.59
CA VAL A 153 14.40 1.96 -9.05
C VAL A 153 13.09 1.21 -9.21
N GLY A 154 13.05 0.16 -10.02
CA GLY A 154 11.87 -0.68 -10.11
C GLY A 154 11.89 -1.62 -11.31
N TYR A 155 10.72 -2.18 -11.59
CA TYR A 155 10.49 -3.10 -12.68
C TYR A 155 9.35 -2.58 -13.55
N ASN A 156 9.56 -2.55 -14.85
CA ASN A 156 8.54 -2.27 -15.85
C ASN A 156 7.92 -3.60 -16.30
N GLU A 157 6.64 -3.78 -15.99
CA GLU A 157 5.89 -4.98 -16.34
C GLU A 157 5.62 -5.09 -17.85
N GLU A 158 5.27 -3.98 -18.49
CA GLU A 158 4.92 -3.93 -19.92
C GLU A 158 6.10 -4.35 -20.79
N LEU A 159 7.29 -3.86 -20.43
CA LEU A 159 8.53 -4.11 -21.17
C LEU A 159 9.31 -5.32 -20.62
N ARG A 160 8.84 -5.94 -19.54
CA ARG A 160 9.55 -6.99 -18.80
C ARG A 160 11.01 -6.67 -18.51
N SER A 161 11.26 -5.42 -18.08
CA SER A 161 12.62 -4.88 -17.92
C SER A 161 12.78 -4.13 -16.60
N TYR A 162 14.00 -4.07 -16.08
CA TYR A 162 14.30 -3.26 -14.91
C TYR A 162 14.46 -1.79 -15.30
N ARG A 163 13.99 -0.91 -14.42
CA ARG A 163 14.23 0.52 -14.49
C ARG A 163 15.43 0.86 -13.64
N VAL A 164 16.44 1.45 -14.27
CA VAL A 164 17.67 1.88 -13.63
C VAL A 164 17.73 3.40 -13.72
N ALA A 165 17.87 4.07 -12.58
CA ALA A 165 18.10 5.51 -12.53
C ALA A 165 19.60 5.77 -12.60
N THR A 166 20.01 6.58 -13.57
CA THR A 166 21.38 7.06 -13.69
C THR A 166 21.65 8.24 -12.75
N GLU A 167 22.92 8.52 -12.45
CA GLU A 167 23.29 9.72 -11.66
C GLU A 167 22.90 11.02 -12.39
N THR A 168 22.68 10.96 -13.70
CA THR A 168 22.21 12.08 -14.52
C THR A 168 20.69 12.29 -14.49
N GLY A 169 19.93 11.44 -13.78
CA GLY A 169 18.47 11.52 -13.69
C GLY A 169 17.72 11.06 -14.94
N LYS A 170 18.44 10.46 -15.91
CA LYS A 170 17.86 9.73 -17.04
C LYS A 170 17.58 8.27 -16.65
#